data_AF-A0A0F8WCK1-F1
#
_entry.id   AF-A0A0F8WCK1-F1
#
_cell.length_a   1.000
_cell.length_b   1.000
_cell.length_c   1.000
_cell.angle_alpha   90.00
_cell.angle_beta   90.00
_cell.angle_gamma   90.00
#
_symmetry.space_group_name_H-M   'P 1'
#
loop_
_entity.id
_entity.type
_entity.pdbx_description
1 polymer ?
#
loop_
_entity_poly.entity_id
_entity_poly.type
_entity_poly.pdbx_seq_one_letter_code
_entity_poly.pdbx_strand_id
1 'polypeptide(L)'
;MKEIENISGETPKFIGIGSLVPLVKSMKGSKKNGIESFIYALITLRKLLPHSFIHAFGIGGTMAYLGILGGIDSYDSNGWIQKAAYGVIQLPGVSDRFLKKENHKRPNIINGRKQNISYLPLLEENNFEPLLPDEKLDIIYLCSPNNPTGQVFSKKTLKNWVDYAKKNNSLIIFDGAYEAFISSKDSVKSIYEITGAKDVAIEMRSFSKKAGFTSLRCSYLVIPKNIKTLDNLSINSLWNRYIDTKFGGISYLIQKAAEATYSDPGKAQINSIISTYMQNTKTLLFGLKKLNYTVYGGIDSPYVWCKCPKNVKSMDFFDKLLEKNICAIPGIGFGSSGEGFVRF
;
A
#
# COMPACT_ATOMS: atom_id res chain seq x y z
N MET A 1 24.62 0.70 -17.36
CA MET A 1 25.91 0.12 -16.92
C MET A 1 26.63 1.05 -15.98
N LYS A 2 27.16 2.20 -16.42
CA LYS A 2 27.81 3.18 -15.52
C LYS A 2 27.01 3.53 -14.25
N GLU A 3 25.70 3.73 -14.35
CA GLU A 3 24.86 4.02 -13.19
C GLU A 3 24.68 2.82 -12.25
N ILE A 4 24.61 1.59 -12.78
CA ILE A 4 24.56 0.35 -12.00
C ILE A 4 25.91 0.12 -11.32
N GLU A 5 27.01 0.21 -12.07
CA GLU A 5 28.39 0.07 -11.58
C GLU A 5 28.73 1.13 -10.53
N ASN A 6 28.25 2.37 -10.69
CA ASN A 6 28.41 3.43 -9.69
C ASN A 6 27.65 3.14 -8.39
N ILE A 7 26.54 2.40 -8.45
CA ILE A 7 25.73 2.04 -7.28
C ILE A 7 26.29 0.78 -6.59
N SER A 8 26.73 -0.23 -7.35
CA SER A 8 27.20 -1.51 -6.80
C SER A 8 28.72 -1.63 -6.62
N GLY A 9 29.52 -0.69 -7.16
CA GLY A 9 30.99 -0.73 -7.11
C GLY A 9 31.64 -1.77 -8.04
N GLU A 10 30.88 -2.78 -8.46
CA GLU A 10 31.24 -3.86 -9.39
C GLU A 10 30.00 -4.35 -10.14
N THR A 11 30.16 -5.20 -11.16
CA THR A 11 29.01 -5.81 -11.85
C THR A 11 28.20 -6.68 -10.87
N PRO A 12 26.90 -6.39 -10.65
CA PRO A 12 26.14 -7.04 -9.58
C PRO A 12 25.93 -8.53 -9.85
N LYS A 13 26.27 -9.38 -8.89
CA LYS A 13 26.07 -10.84 -8.99
C LYS A 13 24.59 -11.24 -9.04
N PHE A 14 23.71 -10.49 -8.38
CA PHE A 14 22.27 -10.77 -8.32
C PHE A 14 21.47 -9.53 -8.71
N ILE A 15 20.46 -9.70 -9.55
CA ILE A 15 19.61 -8.63 -10.06
C ILE A 15 18.17 -9.04 -9.89
N GLY A 16 17.39 -8.21 -9.20
CA GLY A 16 15.94 -8.36 -9.11
C GLY A 16 15.23 -7.34 -10.00
N ILE A 17 14.38 -7.79 -10.93
CA ILE A 17 13.61 -6.90 -11.81
C ILE A 17 12.14 -6.91 -11.40
N GLY A 18 11.66 -5.79 -10.87
CA GLY A 18 10.25 -5.57 -10.55
C GLY A 18 9.51 -4.79 -11.65
N SER A 19 8.18 -4.65 -11.52
CA SER A 19 7.36 -3.79 -12.40
C SER A 19 7.39 -4.15 -13.89
N LEU A 20 7.56 -5.43 -14.24
CA LEU A 20 7.47 -5.89 -15.62
C LEU A 20 6.01 -6.09 -16.09
N VAL A 21 5.06 -6.22 -15.16
CA VAL A 21 3.62 -6.42 -15.44
C VAL A 21 3.00 -5.35 -16.35
N PRO A 22 3.29 -4.03 -16.21
CA PRO A 22 2.80 -3.01 -17.13
C PRO A 22 3.36 -3.14 -18.55
N LEU A 23 4.57 -3.69 -18.72
CA LEU A 23 5.13 -3.97 -20.05
C LEU A 23 4.43 -5.14 -20.71
N VAL A 24 3.93 -6.09 -19.93
CA VAL A 24 3.28 -7.31 -20.42
C VAL A 24 1.80 -7.10 -20.78
N LYS A 25 1.13 -6.12 -20.19
CA LYS A 25 -0.30 -5.87 -20.44
C LYS A 25 -0.51 -4.93 -21.62
N SER A 26 -1.22 -5.38 -22.65
CA SER A 26 -1.83 -4.46 -23.61
C SER A 26 -2.90 -3.64 -22.90
N MET A 27 -2.74 -2.32 -22.89
CA MET A 27 -3.80 -1.40 -22.46
C MET A 27 -4.68 -1.06 -23.66
N LYS A 28 -6.01 -0.98 -23.49
CA LYS A 28 -6.89 -0.43 -24.53
C LYS A 28 -6.38 0.97 -24.92
N GLY A 29 -6.03 1.14 -26.20
CA GLY A 29 -5.45 2.40 -26.73
C GLY A 29 -3.92 2.44 -26.83
N SER A 30 -3.19 1.46 -26.31
CA SER A 30 -1.73 1.34 -26.49
C SER A 30 -1.40 0.57 -27.77
N LYS A 31 -0.71 1.20 -28.72
CA LYS A 31 -0.18 0.56 -29.95
C LYS A 31 1.03 -0.36 -29.71
N LYS A 32 1.59 -0.42 -28.49
CA LYS A 32 2.77 -1.25 -28.21
C LYS A 32 2.41 -2.71 -28.00
N ASN A 33 3.12 -3.60 -28.69
CA ASN A 33 3.08 -5.03 -28.45
C ASN A 33 3.86 -5.33 -27.15
N GLY A 34 3.13 -5.37 -26.03
CA GLY A 34 3.73 -5.43 -24.70
C GLY A 34 4.68 -6.63 -24.49
N ILE A 35 4.33 -7.78 -25.06
CA ILE A 35 5.13 -9.01 -24.97
C ILE A 35 6.50 -8.83 -25.63
N GLU A 36 6.55 -8.22 -26.81
CA GLU A 36 7.79 -8.00 -27.54
C GLU A 36 8.70 -6.99 -26.83
N SER A 37 8.12 -5.90 -26.30
CA SER A 37 8.85 -4.93 -25.49
C SER A 37 9.43 -5.57 -24.22
N PHE A 38 8.66 -6.48 -23.60
CA PHE A 38 9.10 -7.26 -22.45
C PHE A 38 10.28 -8.17 -22.79
N ILE A 39 10.19 -8.97 -23.86
CA ILE A 39 11.27 -9.88 -24.29
C ILE A 39 12.53 -9.09 -24.67
N TYR A 40 12.38 -8.01 -25.44
CA TYR A 40 13.50 -7.17 -25.86
C TYR A 40 14.23 -6.56 -24.66
N ALA A 41 13.50 -6.08 -23.66
CA ALA A 41 14.09 -5.53 -22.44
C ALA A 41 14.92 -6.59 -21.69
N LEU A 42 14.42 -7.83 -21.58
CA LEU A 42 15.13 -8.92 -20.93
C LEU A 42 16.40 -9.34 -21.69
N ILE A 43 16.32 -9.51 -23.01
CA ILE A 43 17.49 -9.84 -23.85
C ILE A 43 18.55 -8.74 -23.74
N THR A 44 18.12 -7.49 -23.78
CA THR A 44 19.02 -6.34 -23.63
C THR A 44 19.71 -6.38 -22.27
N LEU A 45 18.97 -6.64 -21.19
CA LEU A 45 19.53 -6.74 -19.85
C LEU A 45 20.51 -7.91 -19.72
N ARG A 46 20.17 -9.10 -20.24
CA ARG A 46 21.06 -10.27 -20.23
C ARG A 46 22.35 -10.01 -21.00
N LYS A 47 22.30 -9.31 -22.14
CA LYS A 47 23.50 -8.90 -22.89
C LYS A 47 24.38 -7.96 -22.09
N LEU A 48 23.78 -7.03 -21.34
CA LEU A 48 24.52 -6.09 -20.51
C LEU A 48 25.12 -6.75 -19.26
N LEU A 49 24.47 -7.79 -18.75
CA LEU A 49 24.78 -8.43 -17.47
C LEU A 49 24.86 -9.96 -17.63
N PRO A 50 25.83 -10.47 -18.42
CA PRO A 50 25.85 -11.86 -18.87
C PRO A 50 26.00 -12.86 -17.71
N HIS A 51 26.74 -12.49 -16.67
CA HIS A 51 27.07 -13.35 -15.53
C HIS A 51 26.23 -13.12 -14.29
N SER A 52 25.33 -12.13 -14.32
CA SER A 52 24.45 -11.82 -13.19
C SER A 52 23.30 -12.82 -13.13
N PHE A 53 22.92 -13.22 -11.93
CA PHE A 53 21.70 -13.99 -11.71
C PHE A 53 20.49 -13.05 -11.70
N ILE A 54 19.59 -13.20 -12.66
CA ILE A 54 18.44 -12.32 -12.89
C ILE A 54 17.17 -13.00 -12.37
N HIS A 55 16.57 -12.43 -11.33
CA HIS A 55 15.25 -12.80 -10.83
C HIS A 55 14.19 -11.79 -11.27
N ALA A 56 13.05 -12.28 -11.77
CA ALA A 56 11.96 -11.42 -12.20
C ALA A 56 10.74 -11.52 -11.26
N PHE A 57 10.38 -10.40 -10.64
CA PHE A 57 9.28 -10.36 -9.68
C PHE A 57 7.93 -10.22 -10.39
N GLY A 58 7.01 -11.12 -10.04
CA GLY A 58 5.59 -11.04 -10.33
C GLY A 58 5.18 -11.51 -11.72
N ILE A 59 6.00 -12.32 -12.38
CA ILE A 59 5.76 -12.85 -13.73
C ILE A 59 5.20 -14.27 -13.61
N GLY A 60 3.90 -14.37 -13.35
CA GLY A 60 3.21 -15.65 -13.24
C GLY A 60 2.58 -16.14 -14.55
N GLY A 61 2.50 -17.46 -14.73
CA GLY A 61 1.78 -18.10 -15.85
C GLY A 61 2.62 -18.23 -17.13
N THR A 62 1.99 -18.14 -18.30
CA THR A 62 2.62 -18.34 -19.62
C THR A 62 3.80 -17.39 -19.87
N MET A 63 3.79 -16.21 -19.23
CA MET A 63 4.85 -15.21 -19.37
C MET A 63 6.17 -15.61 -18.70
N ALA A 64 6.15 -16.55 -17.76
CA ALA A 64 7.36 -17.07 -17.15
C ALA A 64 8.26 -17.76 -18.18
N TYR A 65 7.68 -18.54 -19.11
CA TYR A 65 8.43 -19.22 -20.18
C TYR A 65 9.11 -18.21 -21.10
N LEU A 66 8.41 -17.16 -21.50
CA LEU A 66 8.97 -16.08 -22.31
C LEU A 66 10.04 -15.29 -21.54
N GLY A 67 9.87 -15.12 -20.22
CA GLY A 67 10.87 -14.52 -19.37
C GLY A 67 12.17 -15.34 -19.33
N ILE A 68 12.07 -16.66 -19.15
CA ILE A 68 13.22 -17.57 -19.16
C ILE A 68 13.93 -17.53 -20.50
N LEU A 69 13.18 -17.60 -21.62
CA LEU A 69 13.75 -17.45 -22.97
C LEU A 69 14.41 -16.08 -23.18
N GLY A 70 13.86 -15.03 -22.56
CA GLY A 70 14.44 -13.69 -22.54
C GLY A 70 15.69 -13.56 -21.66
N GLY A 71 16.06 -14.60 -20.92
CA GLY A 71 17.29 -14.68 -20.14
C GLY A 71 17.13 -14.30 -18.67
N ILE A 72 15.98 -14.54 -18.02
CA ILE A 72 15.91 -14.54 -16.55
C ILE A 72 16.24 -15.93 -16.02
N ASP A 73 16.89 -16.01 -14.85
CA ASP A 73 17.29 -17.28 -14.22
C ASP A 73 16.24 -17.79 -13.22
N SER A 74 15.41 -16.89 -12.69
CA SER A 74 14.32 -17.25 -11.79
C SER A 74 13.20 -16.21 -11.80
N TYR A 75 12.03 -16.58 -11.28
CA TYR A 75 10.87 -15.70 -11.18
C TYR A 75 9.98 -16.08 -10.00
N ASP A 76 9.12 -15.16 -9.58
CA ASP A 76 7.98 -15.47 -8.70
C ASP A 76 6.65 -15.16 -9.38
N SER A 77 5.59 -15.86 -8.96
CA SER A 77 4.27 -15.80 -9.60
C SER A 77 3.31 -14.93 -8.81
N ASN A 78 3.06 -13.72 -9.31
CA ASN A 78 1.97 -12.87 -8.80
C ASN A 78 0.59 -13.52 -9.04
N GLY A 79 0.48 -14.40 -10.05
CA GLY A 79 -0.75 -15.14 -10.32
C GLY A 79 -1.12 -16.07 -9.16
N TRP A 80 -0.14 -16.72 -8.53
CA TRP A 80 -0.37 -17.56 -7.35
C TRP A 80 -0.79 -16.73 -6.14
N ILE A 81 -0.09 -15.61 -5.89
CA ILE A 81 -0.40 -14.67 -4.81
C ILE A 81 -1.82 -14.11 -4.98
N GLN A 82 -2.20 -13.70 -6.20
CA GLN A 82 -3.54 -13.19 -6.49
C GLN A 82 -4.61 -14.28 -6.37
N LYS A 83 -4.40 -15.47 -6.96
CA LYS A 83 -5.34 -16.60 -6.87
C LYS A 83 -5.60 -16.97 -5.41
N ALA A 84 -4.56 -17.06 -4.60
CA ALA A 84 -4.70 -17.35 -3.18
C ALA A 84 -5.44 -16.23 -2.42
N ALA A 85 -5.19 -14.96 -2.76
CA ALA A 85 -5.94 -13.82 -2.22
C ALA A 85 -7.43 -13.82 -2.61
N TYR A 86 -7.79 -14.40 -3.75
CA TYR A 86 -9.19 -14.62 -4.17
C TYR A 86 -9.80 -15.94 -3.66
N GLY A 87 -9.13 -16.64 -2.73
CA GLY A 87 -9.64 -17.88 -2.15
C GLY A 87 -9.57 -19.09 -3.09
N VAL A 88 -8.67 -19.04 -4.08
CA VAL A 88 -8.38 -20.15 -4.99
C VAL A 88 -7.15 -20.89 -4.50
N ILE A 89 -7.29 -22.19 -4.25
CA ILE A 89 -6.17 -23.08 -3.92
C ILE A 89 -5.80 -23.85 -5.19
N GLN A 90 -4.54 -23.74 -5.59
CA GLN A 90 -3.99 -24.59 -6.63
C GLN A 90 -3.28 -25.77 -5.95
N LEU A 91 -3.82 -26.97 -6.10
CA LEU A 91 -3.23 -28.19 -5.57
C LEU A 91 -2.32 -28.80 -6.66
N PRO A 92 -1.13 -29.33 -6.32
CA PRO A 92 -0.25 -29.97 -7.31
C PRO A 92 -0.97 -31.09 -8.06
N GLY A 93 -0.89 -31.08 -9.39
CA GLY A 93 -1.46 -32.12 -10.25
C GLY A 93 -2.98 -32.06 -10.48
N VAL A 94 -3.70 -31.04 -9.99
CA VAL A 94 -5.15 -30.88 -10.23
C VAL A 94 -5.53 -29.45 -10.63
N SER A 95 -6.77 -29.28 -11.08
CA SER A 95 -7.34 -27.97 -11.42
C SER A 95 -7.58 -27.09 -10.19
N ASP A 96 -7.64 -25.78 -10.42
CA ASP A 96 -7.93 -24.76 -9.41
C ASP A 96 -9.16 -25.13 -8.57
N ARG A 97 -9.02 -25.15 -7.23
CA ARG A 97 -10.12 -25.34 -6.29
C ARG A 97 -10.53 -23.99 -5.72
N PHE A 98 -11.75 -23.57 -6.05
CA PHE A 98 -12.39 -22.43 -5.41
C PHE A 98 -12.96 -22.88 -4.08
N LEU A 99 -12.58 -22.21 -2.98
CA LEU A 99 -13.23 -22.44 -1.67
C LEU A 99 -14.63 -21.82 -1.57
N LYS A 100 -15.24 -21.41 -2.70
CA LYS A 100 -16.46 -20.63 -2.68
C LYS A 100 -17.67 -21.51 -2.36
N LYS A 101 -17.93 -21.69 -1.07
CA LYS A 101 -19.28 -21.90 -0.52
C LYS A 101 -19.61 -20.68 0.33
N GLU A 102 -20.11 -19.64 -0.30
CA GLU A 102 -21.20 -18.82 0.25
C GLU A 102 -21.70 -17.81 -0.79
N ASN A 103 -23.01 -17.82 -1.00
CA ASN A 103 -23.76 -16.82 -1.73
C ASN A 103 -23.79 -15.52 -0.91
N HIS A 104 -22.67 -14.82 -0.78
CA HIS A 104 -22.73 -13.43 -0.35
C HIS A 104 -23.32 -12.63 -1.50
N LYS A 105 -24.62 -12.35 -1.43
CA LYS A 105 -25.20 -11.18 -2.09
C LYS A 105 -24.24 -10.03 -1.80
N ARG A 106 -23.76 -9.33 -2.83
CA ARG A 106 -22.95 -8.12 -2.65
C ARG A 106 -23.71 -7.25 -1.63
N PRO A 107 -23.06 -6.74 -0.58
CA PRO A 107 -23.74 -5.91 0.40
C PRO A 107 -24.48 -4.80 -0.35
N ASN A 108 -25.76 -4.63 -0.05
CA ASN A 108 -26.56 -3.59 -0.68
C ASN A 108 -25.88 -2.24 -0.45
N ILE A 109 -25.61 -1.53 -1.54
CA ILE A 109 -25.06 -0.19 -1.51
C ILE A 109 -26.27 0.75 -1.46
N ILE A 110 -26.48 1.41 -0.33
CA ILE A 110 -27.51 2.44 -0.16
C ILE A 110 -26.78 3.78 -0.04
N ASN A 111 -27.05 4.71 -0.96
CA ASN A 111 -26.40 6.03 -1.01
C ASN A 111 -24.86 5.99 -0.96
N GLY A 112 -24.25 5.02 -1.65
CA GLY A 112 -22.79 4.85 -1.69
C GLY A 112 -22.17 4.21 -0.43
N ARG A 113 -22.99 3.81 0.55
CA ARG A 113 -22.56 3.13 1.77
C ARG A 113 -22.96 1.66 1.76
N LYS A 114 -22.07 0.76 2.16
CA LYS A 114 -22.40 -0.65 2.36
C LYS A 114 -23.17 -0.82 3.66
N GLN A 115 -24.25 -1.62 3.65
CA GLN A 115 -24.92 -2.05 4.89
C GLN A 115 -23.90 -2.69 5.86
N ASN A 116 -24.09 -2.43 7.15
CA ASN A 116 -23.26 -2.91 8.27
C ASN A 116 -21.81 -2.38 8.28
N ILE A 117 -21.54 -1.26 7.57
CA ILE A 117 -20.29 -0.52 7.70
C ILE A 117 -20.58 0.87 8.26
N SER A 118 -20.03 1.14 9.43
CA SER A 118 -20.00 2.47 10.04
C SER A 118 -18.87 3.28 9.42
N TYR A 119 -19.22 4.36 8.73
CA TYR A 119 -18.24 5.27 8.14
C TYR A 119 -17.91 6.35 9.16
N LEU A 120 -16.62 6.50 9.47
CA LEU A 120 -16.09 7.54 10.35
C LEU A 120 -15.60 8.70 9.47
N PRO A 121 -16.41 9.75 9.24
CA PRO A 121 -16.07 10.79 8.28
C PRO A 121 -14.90 11.64 8.81
N LEU A 122 -13.86 11.77 8.00
CA LEU A 122 -12.75 12.71 8.22
C LEU A 122 -13.06 13.97 7.42
N LEU A 123 -13.45 15.03 8.12
CA LEU A 123 -13.95 16.26 7.51
C LEU A 123 -13.07 17.45 7.91
N GLU A 124 -13.22 18.57 7.20
CA GLU A 124 -12.52 19.81 7.57
C GLU A 124 -12.91 20.27 8.98
N GLU A 125 -14.18 20.13 9.34
CA GLU A 125 -14.75 20.63 10.60
C GLU A 125 -14.22 19.87 11.83
N ASN A 126 -13.80 18.62 11.66
CA ASN A 126 -13.19 17.82 12.71
C ASN A 126 -11.67 17.68 12.58
N ASN A 127 -11.04 18.54 11.77
CA ASN A 127 -9.59 18.50 11.47
C ASN A 127 -9.12 17.13 10.96
N PHE A 128 -9.99 16.42 10.24
CA PHE A 128 -9.76 15.06 9.74
C PHE A 128 -9.42 14.05 10.85
N GLU A 129 -9.92 14.26 12.07
CA GLU A 129 -9.81 13.32 13.19
C GLU A 129 -11.08 12.44 13.27
N PRO A 130 -10.96 11.11 13.40
CA PRO A 130 -12.11 10.22 13.52
C PRO A 130 -12.78 10.37 14.88
N LEU A 131 -14.06 10.74 14.87
CA LEU A 131 -14.90 10.83 16.08
C LEU A 131 -15.45 9.46 16.47
N LEU A 132 -15.61 9.22 17.77
CA LEU A 132 -16.23 8.00 18.29
C LEU A 132 -17.72 7.98 17.90
N PRO A 133 -18.23 6.86 17.35
CA PRO A 133 -19.64 6.71 17.08
C PRO A 133 -20.40 6.33 18.37
N ASP A 134 -21.72 6.55 18.35
CA ASP A 134 -22.62 6.08 19.43
C ASP A 134 -22.81 4.56 19.40
N GLU A 135 -22.77 3.97 18.20
CA GLU A 135 -22.92 2.54 18.01
C GLU A 135 -21.63 1.78 18.36
N LYS A 136 -21.78 0.55 18.84
CA LYS A 136 -20.67 -0.36 19.10
C LYS A 136 -20.08 -0.87 17.78
N LEU A 137 -18.78 -0.72 17.60
CA LEU A 137 -18.03 -1.30 16.49
C LEU A 137 -17.30 -2.56 16.94
N ASP A 138 -17.29 -3.62 16.13
CA ASP A 138 -16.50 -4.83 16.42
C ASP A 138 -15.08 -4.74 15.85
N ILE A 139 -14.92 -4.18 14.64
CA ILE A 139 -13.63 -4.00 13.96
C ILE A 139 -13.51 -2.56 13.48
N ILE A 140 -12.38 -1.92 13.77
CA ILE A 140 -12.13 -0.51 13.53
C ILE A 140 -10.88 -0.37 12.65
N TYR A 141 -11.03 0.18 11.46
CA TYR A 141 -9.90 0.47 10.57
C TYR A 141 -9.46 1.92 10.73
N LEU A 142 -8.24 2.13 11.21
CA LEU A 142 -7.61 3.45 11.34
C LEU A 142 -6.37 3.51 10.45
N CYS A 143 -6.21 4.58 9.68
CA CYS A 143 -5.04 4.79 8.83
C CYS A 143 -4.38 6.11 9.23
N SER A 144 -3.13 6.07 9.69
CA SER A 144 -2.39 7.24 10.16
C SER A 144 -0.88 7.09 9.84
N PRO A 145 -0.30 7.95 8.98
CA PRO A 145 -0.95 9.05 8.26
C PRO A 145 -2.06 8.57 7.32
N ASN A 146 -3.20 9.25 7.35
CA ASN A 146 -4.38 8.87 6.58
C ASN A 146 -4.16 9.12 5.09
N ASN A 147 -4.41 8.09 4.28
CA ASN A 147 -4.60 8.25 2.84
C ASN A 147 -6.11 8.34 2.56
N PRO A 148 -6.65 9.48 2.07
CA PRO A 148 -5.94 10.51 1.28
C PRO A 148 -5.60 11.83 1.98
N THR A 149 -6.11 12.09 3.20
CA THR A 149 -6.07 13.44 3.80
C THR A 149 -4.67 13.92 4.17
N GLY A 150 -3.74 12.99 4.38
CA GLY A 150 -2.37 13.23 4.84
C GLY A 150 -2.27 13.49 6.34
N GLN A 151 -3.38 13.40 7.07
CA GLN A 151 -3.44 13.73 8.48
C GLN A 151 -2.86 12.60 9.34
N VAL A 152 -2.05 12.97 10.33
CA VAL A 152 -1.66 12.07 11.42
C VAL A 152 -2.63 12.26 12.58
N PHE A 153 -3.20 11.18 13.09
CA PHE A 153 -4.10 11.24 14.23
C PHE A 153 -3.32 11.58 15.50
N SER A 154 -3.86 12.48 16.31
CA SER A 154 -3.21 12.89 17.55
C SER A 154 -3.13 11.74 18.55
N LYS A 155 -2.14 11.82 19.45
CA LYS A 155 -2.00 10.88 20.58
C LYS A 155 -3.28 10.79 21.40
N LYS A 156 -3.99 11.90 21.58
CA LYS A 156 -5.28 11.97 22.28
C LYS A 156 -6.36 11.19 21.54
N THR A 157 -6.50 11.39 20.22
CA THR A 157 -7.47 10.63 19.40
C THR A 157 -7.18 9.14 19.48
N LEU A 158 -5.94 8.72 19.28
CA LEU A 158 -5.58 7.30 19.32
C LEU A 158 -5.80 6.69 20.71
N LYS A 159 -5.53 7.44 21.79
CA LYS A 159 -5.86 6.99 23.16
C LYS A 159 -7.35 6.76 23.36
N ASN A 160 -8.19 7.69 22.90
CA ASN A 160 -9.64 7.54 22.97
C ASN A 160 -10.13 6.30 22.20
N TRP A 161 -9.56 6.03 21.03
CA TRP A 161 -9.90 4.84 20.24
C TRP A 161 -9.44 3.53 20.90
N VAL A 162 -8.24 3.51 21.49
CA VAL A 162 -7.75 2.35 22.25
C VAL A 162 -8.66 2.07 23.45
N ASP A 163 -9.06 3.12 24.19
CA ASP A 163 -9.98 2.98 25.33
C ASP A 163 -11.37 2.52 24.90
N TYR A 164 -11.89 3.07 23.81
CA TYR A 164 -13.14 2.62 23.20
C TYR A 164 -13.08 1.14 22.82
N ALA A 165 -12.01 0.71 22.15
CA ALA A 165 -11.86 -0.67 21.71
C ALA A 165 -11.77 -1.63 22.91
N LYS A 166 -11.05 -1.25 23.97
CA LYS A 166 -10.98 -2.02 25.22
C LYS A 166 -12.36 -2.13 25.89
N LYS A 167 -13.10 -1.03 25.98
CA LYS A 167 -14.44 -1.01 26.59
C LYS A 167 -15.43 -1.88 25.82
N ASN A 168 -15.31 -1.93 24.49
CA ASN A 168 -16.29 -2.57 23.62
C ASN A 168 -15.87 -3.96 23.12
N ASN A 169 -14.74 -4.50 23.56
CA ASN A 169 -14.14 -5.72 22.99
C ASN A 169 -13.99 -5.63 21.45
N SER A 170 -13.58 -4.46 20.96
CA SER A 170 -13.33 -4.20 19.55
C SER A 170 -11.87 -4.45 19.18
N LEU A 171 -11.64 -4.75 17.90
CA LEU A 171 -10.30 -4.88 17.32
C LEU A 171 -9.97 -3.67 16.44
N ILE A 172 -8.88 -2.98 16.74
CA ILE A 172 -8.31 -1.95 15.88
C ILE A 172 -7.37 -2.62 14.86
N ILE A 173 -7.58 -2.33 13.59
CA ILE A 173 -6.63 -2.59 12.51
C ILE A 173 -6.04 -1.25 12.12
N PHE A 174 -4.78 -1.04 12.51
CA PHE A 174 -4.06 0.21 12.32
C PHE A 174 -3.13 0.11 11.10
N ASP A 175 -3.39 0.91 10.07
CA ASP A 175 -2.55 1.05 8.89
C ASP A 175 -1.55 2.19 9.07
N GLY A 176 -0.29 1.81 9.33
CA GLY A 176 0.86 2.70 9.44
C GLY A 176 1.75 2.69 8.19
N ALA A 177 1.20 2.46 7.00
CA ALA A 177 1.99 2.34 5.76
C ALA A 177 2.84 3.59 5.44
N TYR A 178 2.38 4.79 5.81
CA TYR A 178 3.08 6.05 5.57
C TYR A 178 3.87 6.58 6.76
N GLU A 179 4.08 5.79 7.82
CA GLU A 179 4.78 6.20 9.05
C GLU A 179 6.12 6.91 8.82
N ALA A 180 6.86 6.46 7.80
CA ALA A 180 8.22 6.90 7.55
C ALA A 180 8.27 8.37 7.07
N PHE A 181 7.13 8.89 6.60
CA PHE A 181 6.98 10.28 6.17
C PHE A 181 6.62 11.24 7.32
N ILE A 182 6.34 10.71 8.52
CA ILE A 182 6.07 11.54 9.70
C ILE A 182 7.34 12.28 10.11
N SER A 183 7.29 13.61 10.02
CA SER A 183 8.35 14.56 10.35
C SER A 183 8.07 15.36 11.63
N SER A 184 6.79 15.51 12.01
CA SER A 184 6.36 16.16 13.23
C SER A 184 6.89 15.45 14.49
N LYS A 185 7.49 16.20 15.42
CA LYS A 185 8.21 15.65 16.59
C LYS A 185 7.34 14.85 17.57
N ASP A 186 6.07 15.23 17.73
CA ASP A 186 5.14 14.63 18.72
C ASP A 186 4.10 13.69 18.08
N SER A 187 4.26 13.40 16.80
CA SER A 187 3.35 12.54 16.04
C SER A 187 3.60 11.06 16.34
N VAL A 188 2.52 10.32 16.53
CA VAL A 188 2.55 8.88 16.81
C VAL A 188 2.87 8.12 15.51
N LYS A 189 3.98 7.37 15.52
CA LYS A 189 4.40 6.53 14.37
C LYS A 189 3.91 5.10 14.48
N SER A 190 3.64 4.61 15.69
CA SER A 190 3.05 3.30 15.96
C SER A 190 1.87 3.40 16.91
N ILE A 191 0.80 2.68 16.62
CA ILE A 191 -0.31 2.53 17.59
C ILE A 191 0.18 1.99 18.95
N TYR A 192 1.28 1.24 18.97
CA TYR A 192 1.85 0.70 20.21
C TYR A 192 2.59 1.70 21.08
N GLU A 193 2.73 2.97 20.66
CA GLU A 193 3.11 4.08 21.53
C GLU A 193 1.97 4.47 22.48
N ILE A 194 0.75 4.01 22.22
CA ILE A 194 -0.42 4.22 23.07
C ILE A 194 -0.53 3.08 24.08
N THR A 195 -0.49 3.42 25.36
CA THR A 195 -0.67 2.46 26.46
C THR A 195 -1.99 1.70 26.31
N GLY A 196 -1.93 0.37 26.37
CA GLY A 196 -3.08 -0.52 26.21
C GLY A 196 -3.37 -0.96 24.77
N ALA A 197 -2.73 -0.36 23.76
CA ALA A 197 -2.96 -0.74 22.36
C ALA A 197 -2.64 -2.21 22.06
N LYS A 198 -1.65 -2.80 22.73
CA LYS A 198 -1.30 -4.22 22.54
C LYS A 198 -2.44 -5.19 22.88
N ASP A 199 -3.45 -4.76 23.64
CA ASP A 199 -4.60 -5.60 24.01
C ASP A 199 -5.66 -5.65 22.90
N VAL A 200 -5.68 -4.65 22.01
CA VAL A 200 -6.82 -4.40 21.11
C VAL A 200 -6.42 -3.99 19.69
N ALA A 201 -5.14 -3.84 19.38
CA ALA A 201 -4.70 -3.34 18.08
C ALA A 201 -3.73 -4.30 17.37
N ILE A 202 -3.95 -4.42 16.07
CA ILE A 202 -3.06 -5.04 15.09
C ILE A 202 -2.53 -3.93 14.20
N GLU A 203 -1.25 -3.98 13.81
CA GLU A 203 -0.60 -2.93 13.03
C GLU A 203 -0.01 -3.42 11.72
N MET A 204 -0.40 -2.80 10.62
CA MET A 204 0.09 -3.04 9.26
C MET A 204 1.18 -2.03 8.88
N ARG A 205 2.25 -2.52 8.25
CA ARG A 205 3.37 -1.71 7.78
C ARG A 205 3.79 -2.12 6.38
N SER A 206 4.33 -1.19 5.60
CA SER A 206 4.70 -1.43 4.21
C SER A 206 6.08 -0.91 3.86
N PHE A 207 6.91 -1.78 3.27
CA PHE A 207 8.16 -1.33 2.64
C PHE A 207 7.91 -0.63 1.31
N SER A 208 6.75 -0.85 0.68
CA SER A 208 6.43 -0.22 -0.60
C SER A 208 6.42 1.30 -0.55
N LYS A 209 6.01 1.86 0.58
CA LYS A 209 5.95 3.32 0.79
C LYS A 209 7.23 3.84 1.43
N LYS A 210 7.75 3.13 2.43
CA LYS A 210 8.99 3.49 3.15
C LYS A 210 10.24 3.39 2.29
N ALA A 211 10.45 2.26 1.62
CA ALA A 211 11.69 1.94 0.91
C ALA A 211 11.56 1.99 -0.62
N GLY A 212 10.43 2.50 -1.15
CA GLY A 212 10.18 2.51 -2.60
C GLY A 212 9.87 1.14 -3.21
N PHE A 213 9.61 0.12 -2.39
CA PHE A 213 9.37 -1.28 -2.81
C PHE A 213 7.96 -1.50 -3.42
N THR A 214 7.42 -0.52 -4.15
CA THR A 214 6.08 -0.62 -4.77
C THR A 214 5.99 -1.81 -5.74
N SER A 215 7.10 -2.13 -6.38
CA SER A 215 7.26 -3.24 -7.30
C SER A 215 7.62 -4.56 -6.61
N LEU A 216 8.34 -4.50 -5.48
CA LEU A 216 8.85 -5.66 -4.75
C LEU A 216 7.82 -6.27 -3.78
N ARG A 217 6.69 -5.60 -3.52
CA ARG A 217 5.54 -6.15 -2.78
C ARG A 217 5.90 -6.77 -1.42
N CYS A 218 6.52 -5.98 -0.55
CA CYS A 218 6.86 -6.40 0.80
C CYS A 218 6.14 -5.55 1.86
N SER A 219 5.54 -6.22 2.83
CA SER A 219 4.84 -5.64 3.98
C SER A 219 4.88 -6.61 5.15
N TYR A 220 4.58 -6.13 6.34
CA TYR A 220 4.44 -6.99 7.52
C TYR A 220 3.26 -6.54 8.39
N LEU A 221 2.80 -7.48 9.22
CA LEU A 221 1.73 -7.28 10.19
C LEU A 221 2.26 -7.63 11.57
N VAL A 222 2.00 -6.77 12.55
CA VAL A 222 2.29 -7.03 13.96
C VAL A 222 0.99 -7.38 14.66
N ILE A 223 0.86 -8.63 15.10
CA ILE A 223 -0.28 -9.11 15.89
C ILE A 223 0.22 -9.52 17.28
N PRO A 224 -0.08 -8.74 18.34
CA PRO A 224 0.23 -9.13 19.72
C PRO A 224 -0.41 -10.47 20.10
N LYS A 225 0.30 -11.28 20.90
CA LYS A 225 -0.14 -12.64 21.28
C LYS A 225 -1.32 -12.67 22.26
N ASN A 226 -1.57 -11.57 22.95
CA ASN A 226 -2.61 -11.41 23.96
C ASN A 226 -3.98 -11.06 23.36
N ILE A 227 -4.08 -10.78 22.05
CA ILE A 227 -5.35 -10.49 21.39
C ILE A 227 -6.10 -11.80 21.11
N LYS A 228 -7.34 -11.87 21.55
CA LYS A 228 -8.20 -13.04 21.42
C LYS A 228 -9.55 -12.72 20.80
N THR A 229 -10.18 -13.73 20.20
CA THR A 229 -11.59 -13.67 19.80
C THR A 229 -12.51 -13.74 21.02
N LEU A 230 -13.81 -13.53 20.82
CA LEU A 230 -14.83 -13.71 21.87
C LEU A 230 -14.85 -15.15 22.43
N ASP A 231 -14.54 -16.14 21.59
CA ASP A 231 -14.39 -17.55 21.97
C ASP A 231 -13.00 -17.89 22.54
N ASN A 232 -12.24 -16.88 22.99
CA ASN A 232 -10.93 -17.02 23.64
C ASN A 232 -9.83 -17.66 22.76
N LEU A 233 -9.98 -17.62 21.42
CA LEU A 233 -8.96 -18.09 20.48
C LEU A 233 -7.93 -16.99 20.20
N SER A 234 -6.66 -17.33 20.14
CA SER A 234 -5.57 -16.40 19.79
C SER A 234 -5.68 -15.93 18.35
N ILE A 235 -5.87 -14.61 18.12
CA ILE A 235 -5.89 -14.03 16.78
C ILE A 235 -4.54 -14.23 16.08
N ASN A 236 -3.43 -14.13 16.83
CA ASN A 236 -2.08 -14.39 16.31
C ASN A 236 -1.97 -15.81 15.73
N SER A 237 -2.48 -16.81 16.46
CA SER A 237 -2.44 -18.22 16.02
C SER A 237 -3.35 -18.47 14.82
N LEU A 238 -4.54 -17.87 14.80
CA LEU A 238 -5.46 -17.95 13.66
C LEU A 238 -4.84 -17.33 12.40
N TRP A 239 -4.19 -16.17 12.54
CA TRP A 239 -3.51 -15.52 11.42
C TRP A 239 -2.32 -16.35 10.91
N ASN A 240 -1.53 -16.93 11.82
CA ASN A 240 -0.44 -17.81 11.42
C ASN A 240 -0.95 -19.00 10.60
N ARG A 241 -2.01 -19.67 11.08
CA ARG A 241 -2.66 -20.76 10.34
C ARG A 241 -3.18 -20.29 8.99
N TYR A 242 -3.78 -19.11 8.91
CA TYR A 242 -4.25 -18.54 7.65
C TYR A 242 -3.10 -18.35 6.65
N ILE A 243 -2.01 -17.69 7.08
CA ILE A 243 -0.84 -17.41 6.24
C ILE A 243 -0.18 -18.71 5.78
N ASP A 244 0.09 -19.66 6.68
CA ASP A 244 0.72 -20.95 6.34
C ASP A 244 -0.10 -21.77 5.34
N THR A 245 -1.42 -21.54 5.27
CA THR A 245 -2.32 -22.25 4.35
C THR A 245 -2.54 -21.49 3.03
N LYS A 246 -2.60 -20.16 3.09
CA LYS A 246 -3.10 -19.31 2.00
C LYS A 246 -2.02 -18.46 1.36
N PHE A 247 -0.81 -18.44 1.91
CA PHE A 247 0.24 -17.57 1.42
C PHE A 247 1.55 -18.34 1.31
N GLY A 248 2.10 -18.41 0.09
CA GLY A 248 3.37 -19.09 -0.18
C GLY A 248 4.62 -18.35 0.34
N GLY A 249 4.44 -17.34 1.18
CA GLY A 249 5.52 -16.50 1.70
C GLY A 249 5.96 -15.39 0.72
N ILE A 250 6.75 -14.46 1.27
CA ILE A 250 7.47 -13.45 0.48
C ILE A 250 8.76 -14.08 -0.03
N SER A 251 9.17 -13.81 -1.28
CA SER A 251 10.39 -14.42 -1.83
C SER A 251 11.62 -14.05 -0.99
N TYR A 252 12.57 -14.98 -0.88
CA TYR A 252 13.79 -14.79 -0.11
C TYR A 252 14.57 -13.54 -0.54
N LEU A 253 14.64 -13.27 -1.85
CA LEU A 253 15.31 -12.08 -2.38
C LEU A 253 14.64 -10.78 -1.92
N ILE A 254 13.31 -10.73 -1.88
CA ILE A 254 12.56 -9.58 -1.35
C ILE A 254 12.80 -9.44 0.16
N GLN A 255 12.85 -10.55 0.91
CA GLN A 255 13.17 -10.51 2.34
C GLN A 255 14.59 -10.00 2.61
N LYS A 256 15.58 -10.40 1.79
CA LYS A 256 16.95 -9.86 1.86
C LYS A 256 17.01 -8.37 1.51
N ALA A 257 16.25 -7.93 0.50
CA ALA A 257 16.11 -6.52 0.21
C ALA A 257 15.49 -5.75 1.39
N ALA A 258 14.47 -6.32 2.05
CA ALA A 258 13.83 -5.74 3.23
C ALA A 258 14.78 -5.69 4.44
N GLU A 259 15.59 -6.73 4.67
CA GLU A 259 16.64 -6.76 5.69
C GLU A 259 17.65 -5.62 5.47
N ALA A 260 18.12 -5.44 4.23
CA ALA A 260 19.08 -4.39 3.88
C ALA A 260 18.58 -2.97 4.21
N THR A 261 17.26 -2.74 4.23
CA THR A 261 16.67 -1.43 4.62
C THR A 261 16.98 -1.03 6.05
N TYR A 262 17.34 -1.97 6.91
CA TYR A 262 17.68 -1.72 8.32
C TYR A 262 19.17 -1.47 8.55
N SER A 263 20.02 -1.70 7.55
CA SER A 263 21.44 -1.31 7.61
C SER A 263 21.60 0.21 7.61
N ASP A 264 22.72 0.72 8.11
CA ASP A 264 22.96 2.18 8.13
C ASP A 264 23.01 2.79 6.71
N PRO A 265 23.67 2.17 5.71
CA PRO A 265 23.56 2.62 4.32
C PRO A 265 22.12 2.58 3.79
N GLY A 266 21.36 1.52 4.10
CA GLY A 266 19.96 1.40 3.69
C GLY A 266 19.07 2.49 4.28
N LYS A 267 19.22 2.79 5.58
CA LYS A 267 18.52 3.90 6.24
C LYS A 267 18.87 5.24 5.61
N ALA A 268 20.15 5.49 5.33
CA ALA A 268 20.60 6.74 4.70
C ALA A 268 19.98 6.94 3.31
N GLN A 269 19.96 5.89 2.48
CA GLN A 269 19.33 5.91 1.16
C GLN A 269 17.82 6.16 1.26
N ILE A 270 17.13 5.47 2.18
CA ILE A 270 15.70 5.65 2.41
C ILE A 270 15.37 7.07 2.86
N ASN A 271 16.15 7.63 3.79
CA ASN A 271 15.95 8.99 4.27
C ASN A 271 16.14 10.02 3.15
N SER A 272 17.11 9.80 2.25
CA SER A 272 17.30 10.66 1.06
C SER A 272 16.09 10.60 0.12
N ILE A 273 15.56 9.40 -0.14
CA ILE A 273 14.36 9.19 -0.97
C ILE A 273 13.14 9.88 -0.34
N ILE A 274 12.91 9.65 0.96
CA ILE A 274 11.80 10.29 1.70
C ILE A 274 11.93 11.81 1.65
N SER A 275 13.13 12.35 1.88
CA SER A 275 13.40 13.79 1.84
C SER A 275 13.06 14.38 0.47
N THR A 276 13.40 13.68 -0.61
CA THR A 276 13.06 14.08 -1.99
C THR A 276 11.54 14.14 -2.19
N TYR A 277 10.80 13.09 -1.77
CA TYR A 277 9.34 13.09 -1.87
C TYR A 277 8.70 14.19 -1.02
N MET A 278 9.22 14.46 0.17
CA MET A 278 8.72 15.54 1.03
C MET A 278 9.02 16.92 0.45
N GLN A 279 10.17 17.11 -0.21
CA GLN A 279 10.47 18.34 -0.94
C GLN A 279 9.52 18.56 -2.13
N ASN A 280 9.22 17.52 -2.90
CA ASN A 280 8.22 17.58 -3.97
C ASN A 280 6.84 17.94 -3.43
N THR A 281 6.44 17.29 -2.33
CA THR A 281 5.16 17.54 -1.65
C THR A 281 5.07 18.97 -1.13
N LYS A 282 6.15 19.49 -0.54
CA LYS A 282 6.24 20.90 -0.09
C LYS A 282 6.11 21.88 -1.24
N THR A 283 6.75 21.58 -2.38
CA THR A 283 6.67 22.41 -3.60
C THR A 283 5.25 22.47 -4.13
N LEU A 284 4.58 21.31 -4.22
CA LEU A 284 3.18 21.20 -4.63
C LEU A 284 2.24 21.93 -3.65
N LEU A 285 2.39 21.70 -2.34
CA LEU A 285 1.61 22.35 -1.30
C LEU A 285 1.73 23.88 -1.39
N PHE A 286 2.95 24.41 -1.52
CA PHE A 286 3.19 25.84 -1.65
C PHE A 286 2.63 26.41 -2.96
N GLY A 287 2.82 25.69 -4.08
CA GLY A 287 2.27 26.08 -5.38
C GLY A 287 0.74 26.19 -5.36
N LEU A 288 0.06 25.20 -4.80
CA LEU A 288 -1.40 25.22 -4.65
C LEU A 288 -1.87 26.35 -3.73
N LYS A 289 -1.18 26.60 -2.61
CA LYS A 289 -1.48 27.74 -1.72
C LYS A 289 -1.31 29.09 -2.43
N LYS A 290 -0.24 29.25 -3.22
CA LYS A 290 0.01 30.47 -4.01
C LYS A 290 -1.09 30.73 -5.05
N LEU A 291 -1.75 29.67 -5.51
CA LEU A 291 -2.91 29.71 -6.40
C LEU A 291 -4.24 29.85 -5.65
N ASN A 292 -4.21 30.12 -4.33
CA ASN A 292 -5.37 30.29 -3.45
C ASN A 292 -6.25 29.03 -3.30
N TYR A 293 -5.69 27.84 -3.52
CA TYR A 293 -6.40 26.60 -3.16
C TYR A 293 -6.31 26.33 -1.66
N THR A 294 -7.41 25.80 -1.10
CA THR A 294 -7.42 25.22 0.24
C THR A 294 -6.83 23.81 0.18
N VAL A 295 -5.75 23.58 0.93
CA VAL A 295 -4.99 22.31 0.91
C VAL A 295 -4.64 21.83 2.30
N TYR A 296 -4.64 20.51 2.46
CA TYR A 296 -4.38 19.76 3.70
C TYR A 296 -3.31 18.68 3.47
N GLY A 297 -2.79 18.14 4.56
CA GLY A 297 -1.72 17.15 4.53
C GLY A 297 -0.40 17.71 4.01
N GLY A 298 0.46 16.82 3.52
CA GLY A 298 1.74 17.18 2.91
C GLY A 298 2.87 17.58 3.88
N ILE A 299 2.61 17.50 5.19
CA ILE A 299 3.59 17.71 6.27
C ILE A 299 4.17 16.38 6.75
N ASP A 300 3.30 15.39 6.97
CA ASP A 300 3.64 14.06 7.48
C ASP A 300 3.29 12.95 6.47
N SER A 301 3.02 13.33 5.21
CA SER A 301 2.61 12.45 4.13
C SER A 301 3.18 12.93 2.79
N PRO A 302 3.46 12.03 1.82
CA PRO A 302 4.00 12.39 0.52
C PRO A 302 2.91 12.74 -0.52
N TYR A 303 1.80 13.34 -0.09
CA TYR A 303 0.67 13.72 -0.94
C TYR A 303 -0.08 14.89 -0.33
N VAL A 304 -0.78 15.65 -1.18
CA VAL A 304 -1.55 16.84 -0.79
C VAL A 304 -3.03 16.60 -1.05
N TRP A 305 -3.86 16.90 -0.07
CA TRP A 305 -5.31 16.83 -0.18
C TRP A 305 -5.89 18.21 -0.48
N CYS A 306 -6.36 18.41 -1.71
CA CYS A 306 -6.76 19.71 -2.23
C CYS A 306 -8.28 19.80 -2.38
N LYS A 307 -8.88 20.85 -1.82
CA LYS A 307 -10.30 21.14 -1.98
C LYS A 307 -10.57 21.64 -3.38
N CYS A 308 -11.60 21.07 -4.02
CA CYS A 308 -12.06 21.51 -5.32
C CYS A 308 -12.61 22.95 -5.22
N PRO A 309 -12.60 23.73 -6.32
CA PRO A 309 -13.30 25.00 -6.37
C PRO A 309 -14.78 24.85 -5.98
N LYS A 310 -15.37 25.94 -5.46
CA LYS A 310 -16.76 25.96 -5.00
C LYS A 310 -17.70 25.38 -6.06
N ASN A 311 -18.59 24.47 -5.64
CA ASN A 311 -19.58 23.79 -6.49
C ASN A 311 -18.98 22.92 -7.62
N VAL A 312 -17.70 22.58 -7.57
CA VAL A 312 -17.07 21.63 -8.50
C VAL A 312 -16.92 20.28 -7.82
N LYS A 313 -17.46 19.22 -8.43
CA LYS A 313 -17.31 17.85 -7.93
C LYS A 313 -15.89 17.33 -8.18
N SER A 314 -15.48 16.33 -7.40
CA SER A 314 -14.16 15.70 -7.50
C SER A 314 -13.83 15.19 -8.90
N MET A 315 -14.79 14.53 -9.56
CA MET A 315 -14.60 13.99 -10.91
C MET A 315 -14.47 15.12 -11.95
N ASP A 316 -15.32 16.13 -11.88
CA ASP A 316 -15.28 17.26 -12.81
C ASP A 316 -13.95 18.03 -12.68
N PHE A 317 -13.40 18.13 -11.46
CA PHE A 317 -12.09 18.75 -11.26
C PHE A 317 -10.96 17.85 -11.77
N PHE A 318 -11.03 16.54 -11.57
CA PHE A 318 -10.08 15.58 -12.15
C PHE A 318 -10.04 15.68 -13.69
N ASP A 319 -11.19 15.75 -14.36
CA ASP A 319 -11.25 15.86 -15.83
C ASP A 319 -10.60 17.17 -16.31
N LYS A 320 -10.86 18.29 -15.63
CA LYS A 320 -10.19 19.58 -15.91
C LYS A 320 -8.67 19.53 -15.72
N LEU A 321 -8.19 18.81 -14.70
CA LEU A 321 -6.74 18.62 -14.48
C LEU A 321 -6.14 17.75 -15.59
N LEU A 322 -6.87 16.71 -16.01
CA LEU A 322 -6.43 15.80 -17.07
C LEU A 322 -6.32 16.52 -18.43
N GLU A 323 -7.23 17.45 -18.75
CA GLU A 323 -7.12 18.34 -19.92
C GLU A 323 -5.85 19.20 -19.91
N LYS A 324 -5.27 19.43 -18.72
CA LYS A 324 -3.99 20.12 -18.54
C LYS A 324 -2.80 19.16 -18.42
N ASN A 325 -3.00 17.87 -18.73
CA ASN A 325 -2.03 16.80 -18.61
C ASN A 325 -1.56 16.54 -17.16
N ILE A 326 -2.40 16.88 -16.18
CA ILE A 326 -2.13 16.63 -14.76
C ILE A 326 -3.03 15.49 -14.29
N CYS A 327 -2.42 14.37 -13.90
CA CYS A 327 -3.15 13.25 -13.33
C CYS A 327 -3.19 13.38 -11.81
N ALA A 328 -4.40 13.45 -11.24
CA ALA A 328 -4.68 13.43 -9.81
C ALA A 328 -5.64 12.28 -9.49
N ILE A 329 -5.99 12.07 -8.22
CA ILE A 329 -7.01 11.08 -7.85
C ILE A 329 -8.26 11.82 -7.33
N PRO A 330 -9.43 11.64 -7.96
CA PRO A 330 -10.67 12.27 -7.51
C PRO A 330 -11.06 11.73 -6.13
N GLY A 331 -11.37 12.65 -5.22
CA GLY A 331 -11.57 12.35 -3.82
C GLY A 331 -12.74 11.41 -3.52
N ILE A 332 -13.80 11.45 -4.34
CA ILE A 332 -14.92 10.51 -4.28
C ILE A 332 -14.47 9.03 -4.37
N GLY A 333 -13.33 8.74 -4.98
CA GLY A 333 -12.73 7.40 -5.04
C GLY A 333 -12.31 6.85 -3.66
N PHE A 334 -12.16 7.71 -2.65
CA PHE A 334 -11.85 7.34 -1.27
C PHE A 334 -13.09 7.25 -0.37
N GLY A 335 -14.29 7.43 -0.93
CA GLY A 335 -15.56 7.39 -0.22
C GLY A 335 -16.31 8.72 -0.29
N SER A 336 -17.56 8.72 0.21
CA SER A 336 -18.46 9.88 0.11
C SER A 336 -17.90 11.14 0.79
N SER A 337 -17.14 10.99 1.87
CA SER A 337 -16.50 12.11 2.58
C SER A 337 -15.33 12.74 1.80
N GLY A 338 -14.90 12.12 0.70
CA GLY A 338 -13.89 12.70 -0.19
C GLY A 338 -14.46 13.51 -1.35
N GLU A 339 -15.79 13.58 -1.51
CA GLU A 339 -16.42 14.43 -2.53
C GLU A 339 -16.04 15.91 -2.33
N GLY A 340 -15.80 16.62 -3.43
CA GLY A 340 -15.30 18.00 -3.38
C GLY A 340 -13.79 18.12 -3.11
N PHE A 341 -13.03 17.04 -3.20
CA PHE A 341 -11.56 17.05 -3.09
C PHE A 341 -10.85 16.26 -4.19
N VAL A 342 -9.55 16.48 -4.35
CA VAL A 342 -8.62 15.67 -5.14
C VAL A 342 -7.33 15.44 -4.35
N ARG A 343 -6.74 14.25 -4.52
CA ARG A 343 -5.39 13.94 -4.00
C ARG A 343 -4.37 14.11 -5.11
N PHE A 344 -3.35 14.91 -4.85
CA PHE A 344 -2.15 15.00 -5.67
C PHE A 344 -1.04 14.11 -5.12
#